data_AF-A0A3N2PL78-F1
#
_entry.id   AF-A0A3N2PL78-F1
#
_cell.length_a   1.000
_cell.length_b   1.000
_cell.length_c   1.000
_cell.angle_alpha   90.00
_cell.angle_beta   90.00
_cell.angle_gamma   90.00
#
_symmetry.space_group_name_H-M   'P 1'
#
loop_
_entity.id
_entity.type
_entity.pdbx_description
1 polymer ?
#
loop_
_entity_poly.entity_id
_entity_poly.type
_entity_poly.pdbx_seq_one_letter_code
_entity_poly.pdbx_strand_id
1 'polypeptide(L)'
;MTERSTHATGPAFVSSRTILSNFTSSPILPRQAHPFSITYTSKVQSSTYTVHVPMAAGKRALSGLQREVLSLYRQCLRDIRTKPEATQPHFRSFARSEFDKHIAIDKRDFGAIEFLLRKGRRQVEVYAAPGIKDIR
;
A
#
# COMPACT_ATOMS: atom_id res chain seq x y z
N MET A 1 49.77 16.86 -48.88
CA MET A 1 50.53 18.06 -49.30
C MET A 1 49.54 19.22 -49.31
N THR A 2 49.44 19.95 -48.19
CA THR A 2 49.84 21.38 -47.99
C THR A 2 48.57 22.24 -48.20
N GLU A 3 48.09 23.14 -47.33
CA GLU A 3 48.65 24.16 -46.42
C GLU A 3 47.68 24.38 -45.23
N ARG A 4 48.10 24.47 -43.96
CA ARG A 4 48.57 25.63 -43.15
C ARG A 4 47.61 26.83 -42.98
N SER A 5 47.54 27.29 -41.71
CA SER A 5 47.37 28.68 -41.20
C SER A 5 46.14 28.81 -40.26
N THR A 6 46.23 28.68 -38.94
CA THR A 6 46.83 29.50 -37.85
C THR A 6 45.95 30.64 -37.28
N HIS A 7 45.83 30.61 -35.93
CA HIS A 7 45.69 31.71 -34.96
C HIS A 7 44.36 32.48 -34.78
N ALA A 8 43.80 32.35 -33.57
CA ALA A 8 43.58 33.41 -32.55
C ALA A 8 42.50 32.92 -31.57
N THR A 9 42.79 32.49 -30.35
CA THR A 9 43.18 33.28 -29.16
C THR A 9 42.37 34.58 -29.00
N GLY A 10 41.23 34.48 -28.31
CA GLY A 10 40.54 35.63 -27.71
C GLY A 10 40.85 35.72 -26.21
N PRO A 11 41.16 36.90 -25.64
CA PRO A 11 41.54 37.05 -24.24
C PRO A 11 40.35 37.34 -23.30
N ALA A 12 40.43 36.70 -22.14
CA ALA A 12 40.29 37.23 -20.77
C ALA A 12 39.25 38.33 -20.42
N PHE A 13 38.32 37.92 -19.55
CA PHE A 13 38.21 38.35 -18.14
C PHE A 13 37.83 39.81 -17.80
N VAL A 14 36.60 40.02 -17.28
CA VAL A 14 36.25 40.90 -16.14
C VAL A 14 35.01 40.28 -15.47
N SER A 15 35.14 39.50 -14.40
CA SER A 15 35.11 39.93 -12.99
C SER A 15 33.93 40.83 -12.61
N SER A 16 32.91 40.24 -12.00
CA SER A 16 32.16 40.91 -10.94
C SER A 16 31.98 39.94 -9.79
N ARG A 17 32.79 40.21 -8.79
CA ARG A 17 32.89 39.60 -7.47
C ARG A 17 31.63 39.89 -6.64
N THR A 18 31.27 38.91 -5.81
CA THR A 18 30.59 39.07 -4.51
C THR A 18 29.09 39.42 -4.63
N ILE A 19 28.16 38.65 -4.07
CA ILE A 19 27.89 38.66 -2.63
C ILE A 19 27.43 37.27 -2.14
N LEU A 20 28.00 36.94 -0.99
CA LEU A 20 27.73 35.83 -0.11
C LEU A 20 26.28 35.76 0.36
N SER A 21 25.94 34.57 0.88
CA SER A 21 24.97 34.36 1.96
C SER A 21 23.53 34.76 1.68
N ASN A 22 22.67 33.75 1.48
CA ASN A 22 21.76 33.36 2.56
C ASN A 22 21.05 32.05 2.22
N PHE A 23 21.65 30.96 2.68
CA PHE A 23 20.93 29.75 3.06
C PHE A 23 20.02 30.13 4.23
N THR A 24 18.82 30.63 3.92
CA THR A 24 17.76 30.74 4.91
C THR A 24 16.94 29.47 4.81
N SER A 25 17.11 28.62 5.82
CA SER A 25 16.14 27.61 6.21
C SER A 25 14.74 28.20 6.07
N SER A 26 13.99 27.73 5.08
CA SER A 26 12.54 27.86 5.12
C SER A 26 12.09 27.09 6.37
N PRO A 27 11.43 27.72 7.34
CA PRO A 27 10.81 26.98 8.42
C PRO A 27 9.75 26.07 7.79
N ILE A 28 9.94 24.77 8.01
CA ILE A 28 8.92 23.74 7.80
C ILE A 28 7.72 24.17 8.65
N LEU A 29 6.74 24.84 8.01
CA LEU A 29 5.42 24.97 8.60
C LEU A 29 4.86 23.55 8.71
N PRO A 30 4.33 23.15 9.88
CA PRO A 30 3.68 21.86 10.00
C PRO A 30 2.56 21.83 8.95
N ARG A 31 2.55 20.77 8.15
CA ARG A 31 1.47 20.39 7.24
C ARG A 31 0.20 20.27 8.08
N GLN A 32 -0.49 21.39 8.27
CA GLN A 32 -1.77 21.42 8.93
C GLN A 32 -2.72 20.63 8.02
N ALA A 33 -3.14 19.47 8.49
CA ALA A 33 -4.21 18.70 7.90
C ALA A 33 -5.51 19.48 8.10
N HIS A 34 -5.78 20.43 7.22
CA HIS A 34 -7.08 21.06 7.16
C HIS A 34 -8.08 20.03 6.60
N PRO A 35 -9.24 19.83 7.26
CA PRO A 35 -10.28 18.98 6.71
C PRO A 35 -10.72 19.59 5.37
N PHE A 36 -10.58 18.83 4.29
CA PHE A 36 -11.06 19.23 2.97
C PHE A 36 -12.59 19.31 3.03
N SER A 37 -13.14 20.50 3.27
CA SER A 37 -14.58 20.74 3.26
C SER A 37 -15.02 21.12 1.86
N ILE A 38 -15.63 20.16 1.16
CA ILE A 38 -16.37 20.43 -0.07
C ILE A 38 -17.67 21.12 0.36
N THR A 39 -17.79 22.43 0.15
CA THR A 39 -19.01 23.18 0.44
C THR A 39 -19.90 23.20 -0.80
N TYR A 40 -20.93 22.35 -0.81
CA TYR A 40 -22.02 22.45 -1.77
C TYR A 40 -23.00 23.50 -1.28
N THR A 41 -23.08 24.64 -1.98
CA THR A 41 -24.07 25.68 -1.69
C THR A 41 -25.42 25.30 -2.30
N SER A 42 -26.28 24.67 -1.50
CA SER A 42 -27.71 24.54 -1.77
C SER A 42 -28.51 25.43 -0.84
N LYS A 43 -29.39 26.26 -1.41
CA LYS A 43 -30.41 27.04 -0.67
C LYS A 43 -31.51 26.13 -0.13
N VAL A 44 -31.28 25.42 0.98
CA VAL A 44 -32.33 24.92 1.88
C VAL A 44 -31.73 24.75 3.29
N GLN A 45 -32.19 25.58 4.23
CA GLN A 45 -32.14 25.43 5.69
C GLN A 45 -30.87 24.82 6.32
N SER A 46 -30.01 25.70 6.83
CA SER A 46 -28.89 25.37 7.73
C SER A 46 -29.39 24.76 9.04
N SER A 47 -29.40 23.42 9.11
CA SER A 47 -29.42 22.68 10.37
C SER A 47 -28.09 21.93 10.48
N THR A 48 -27.17 22.47 11.30
CA THR A 48 -25.84 21.90 11.50
C THR A 48 -25.93 20.76 12.51
N TYR A 49 -25.94 19.52 12.04
CA TYR A 49 -25.81 18.34 12.89
C TYR A 49 -24.33 18.05 13.13
N THR A 50 -23.86 18.20 14.38
CA THR A 50 -22.54 17.75 14.79
C THR A 50 -22.55 16.23 14.93
N VAL A 51 -22.07 15.53 13.91
CA VAL A 51 -21.81 14.08 14.01
C VAL A 51 -20.54 13.89 14.84
N HIS A 52 -20.69 13.61 16.13
CA HIS A 52 -19.60 13.03 16.92
C HIS A 52 -19.31 11.64 16.35
N VAL A 53 -18.25 11.53 15.54
CA VAL A 53 -17.73 10.23 15.10
C VAL A 53 -16.82 9.70 16.22
N PRO A 54 -17.20 8.64 16.97
CA PRO A 54 -16.33 8.05 17.97
C PRO A 54 -15.17 7.33 17.26
N MET A 55 -14.05 8.05 17.10
CA MET A 55 -12.79 7.52 16.60
C MET A 55 -12.05 6.75 17.71
N ALA A 56 -12.60 5.62 18.16
CA ALA A 56 -11.85 4.67 19.00
C ALA A 56 -12.54 3.30 19.07
N ALA A 57 -12.52 2.53 17.98
CA ALA A 57 -12.75 1.09 18.06
C ALA A 57 -11.51 0.43 18.71
N GLY A 58 -11.58 0.14 20.01
CA GLY A 58 -10.52 -0.60 20.71
C GLY A 58 -10.17 -1.90 20.00
N LYS A 59 -8.88 -2.19 19.80
CA LYS A 59 -8.41 -3.45 19.22
C LYS A 59 -8.81 -4.61 20.15
N ARG A 60 -9.94 -5.25 19.87
CA ARG A 60 -10.34 -6.48 20.56
C ARG A 60 -9.25 -7.52 20.34
N ALA A 61 -8.74 -8.10 21.43
CA ALA A 61 -7.74 -9.16 21.33
C ALA A 61 -8.34 -10.34 20.56
N LEU A 62 -7.71 -10.70 19.45
CA LEU A 62 -8.09 -11.85 18.65
C LEU A 62 -7.58 -13.12 19.36
N SER A 63 -8.37 -14.20 19.32
CA SER A 63 -7.91 -15.50 19.83
C SER A 63 -6.68 -15.98 19.04
N GLY A 64 -5.88 -16.87 19.64
CA GLY A 64 -4.70 -17.44 18.96
C GLY A 64 -5.06 -18.01 17.58
N LEU A 65 -6.13 -18.79 17.52
CA LEU A 65 -6.62 -19.39 16.28
C LEU A 65 -7.10 -18.36 15.25
N GLN A 66 -7.80 -17.31 15.68
CA GLN A 66 -8.19 -16.21 14.79
C GLN A 66 -6.97 -15.48 14.21
N ARG A 67 -5.91 -15.30 15.01
CA ARG A 67 -4.65 -14.72 14.53
C ARG A 67 -4.02 -15.62 13.47
N GLU A 68 -4.06 -16.93 13.66
CA GLU A 68 -3.55 -17.89 12.68
C GLU A 68 -4.33 -17.85 11.36
N VAL A 69 -5.66 -17.78 11.40
CA VAL A 69 -6.50 -17.64 10.19
C VAL A 69 -6.12 -16.38 9.41
N LEU A 70 -5.99 -15.25 10.10
CA LEU A 70 -5.58 -14.01 9.45
C LEU A 70 -4.13 -14.05 8.96
N SER A 71 -3.24 -14.74 9.67
CA SER A 71 -1.86 -14.94 9.25
C SER A 71 -1.79 -15.75 7.96
N LEU A 72 -2.56 -16.83 7.87
CA LEU A 72 -2.66 -17.66 6.68
C LEU A 72 -3.18 -16.85 5.49
N TYR A 73 -4.27 -16.10 5.66
CA TYR A 73 -4.81 -15.25 4.59
C TYR A 73 -3.78 -14.23 4.08
N ARG A 74 -3.07 -13.56 5.00
CA ARG A 74 -2.00 -12.61 4.62
C ARG A 74 -0.83 -13.31 3.93
N GLN A 75 -0.50 -14.54 4.32
CA GLN A 75 0.52 -15.35 3.64
C GLN A 75 0.13 -15.59 2.20
N CYS A 76 -1.10 -16.04 1.93
CA CYS A 76 -1.61 -16.21 0.56
C CYS A 76 -1.41 -14.95 -0.28
N LEU A 77 -1.79 -13.78 0.26
CA LEU A 77 -1.65 -12.51 -0.45
C LEU A 77 -0.18 -12.11 -0.70
N ARG A 78 0.75 -12.49 0.18
CA ARG A 78 2.18 -12.27 -0.05
C ARG A 78 2.70 -13.17 -1.17
N ASP A 79 2.32 -14.44 -1.16
CA ASP A 79 2.78 -15.40 -2.16
C ASP A 79 2.22 -15.05 -3.55
N ILE A 80 0.99 -14.53 -3.62
CA ILE A 80 0.41 -14.03 -4.87
C ILE A 80 1.25 -12.92 -5.50
N ARG A 81 1.88 -12.05 -4.70
CA ARG A 81 2.74 -10.97 -5.24
C ARG A 81 4.01 -11.48 -5.91
N THR A 82 4.38 -12.75 -5.68
CA THR A 82 5.51 -13.39 -6.35
C THR A 82 5.13 -13.95 -7.73
N LYS A 83 3.82 -14.06 -8.03
CA LYS A 83 3.30 -14.59 -9.30
C LYS A 83 3.21 -13.50 -10.38
N PRO A 84 3.19 -13.88 -11.68
CA PRO A 84 3.05 -12.94 -12.78
C PRO A 84 1.80 -12.06 -12.64
N GLU A 85 1.93 -10.76 -12.93
CA GLU A 85 0.87 -9.76 -12.73
C GLU A 85 -0.46 -10.12 -13.42
N ALA A 86 -0.38 -10.75 -14.60
CA ALA A 86 -1.55 -11.17 -15.37
C ALA A 86 -2.42 -12.22 -14.63
N THR A 87 -1.81 -13.12 -13.84
CA THR A 87 -2.54 -14.21 -13.17
C THR A 87 -2.86 -13.91 -11.70
N GLN A 88 -2.20 -12.91 -11.09
CA GLN A 88 -2.50 -12.44 -9.73
C GLN A 88 -4.00 -12.26 -9.41
N PRO A 89 -4.84 -11.63 -10.27
CA PRO A 89 -6.26 -11.44 -9.94
C PRO A 89 -7.01 -12.77 -9.78
N HIS A 90 -6.64 -13.81 -10.53
CA HIS A 90 -7.25 -15.13 -10.40
C HIS A 90 -6.92 -15.76 -9.05
N PHE A 91 -5.65 -15.75 -8.64
CA PHE A 91 -5.26 -16.26 -7.32
C PHE A 91 -5.92 -15.47 -6.17
N ARG A 92 -6.07 -14.14 -6.29
CA ARG A 92 -6.77 -13.33 -5.27
C ARG A 92 -8.23 -13.72 -5.15
N SER A 93 -8.90 -13.90 -6.30
CA SER A 93 -10.31 -14.29 -6.35
C SER A 93 -10.51 -15.69 -5.79
N PHE A 94 -9.64 -16.63 -6.16
CA PHE A 94 -9.63 -17.99 -5.62
C PHE A 94 -9.45 -17.96 -4.09
N ALA A 95 -8.39 -17.30 -3.60
CA ALA A 95 -8.14 -17.20 -2.16
C ALA A 95 -9.32 -16.58 -1.43
N ARG A 96 -9.92 -15.51 -1.96
CA ARG A 96 -11.09 -14.89 -1.33
C ARG A 96 -12.29 -15.83 -1.29
N SER A 97 -12.59 -16.50 -2.40
CA SER A 97 -13.70 -17.46 -2.47
C SER A 97 -13.54 -18.62 -1.48
N GLU A 98 -12.33 -19.13 -1.27
CA GLU A 98 -12.08 -20.22 -0.33
C GLU A 98 -12.32 -19.78 1.12
N PHE A 99 -11.90 -18.56 1.50
CA PHE A 99 -12.16 -18.04 2.84
C PHE A 99 -13.64 -17.68 3.05
N ASP A 100 -14.30 -17.13 2.02
CA ASP A 100 -15.71 -16.76 2.07
C ASP A 100 -16.62 -18.00 2.26
N LYS A 101 -16.28 -19.16 1.66
CA LYS A 101 -16.98 -20.44 1.88
C LYS A 101 -17.05 -20.86 3.35
N HIS A 102 -16.08 -20.44 4.15
CA HIS A 102 -15.92 -20.87 5.53
C HIS A 102 -16.22 -19.75 6.55
N ILE A 103 -16.74 -18.60 6.10
CA ILE A 103 -17.04 -17.46 6.97
C ILE A 103 -18.17 -17.75 7.98
N ALA A 104 -19.07 -18.66 7.64
CA ALA A 104 -20.24 -19.03 8.44
C ALA A 104 -19.94 -20.05 9.54
N ILE A 105 -18.71 -20.58 9.62
CA ILE A 105 -18.31 -21.53 10.66
C ILE A 105 -18.33 -20.82 12.02
N ASP A 106 -18.85 -21.51 13.04
CA ASP A 106 -18.85 -20.98 14.40
C ASP A 106 -17.40 -20.77 14.87
N LYS A 107 -17.13 -19.60 15.43
CA LYS A 107 -15.84 -19.21 16.02
C LYS A 107 -15.44 -20.11 17.20
N ARG A 108 -16.39 -20.87 17.76
CA ARG A 108 -16.19 -21.83 18.84
C ARG A 108 -15.88 -23.25 18.35
N ASP A 109 -16.06 -23.53 17.06
CA ASP A 109 -15.70 -24.83 16.47
C ASP A 109 -14.19 -24.87 16.18
N PHE A 110 -13.41 -25.01 17.24
CA PHE A 110 -11.95 -25.03 17.15
C PHE A 110 -11.45 -26.19 16.31
N GLY A 111 -12.13 -27.35 16.34
CA GLY A 111 -11.74 -28.54 15.57
C GLY A 111 -11.87 -28.32 14.07
N ALA A 112 -12.99 -27.76 13.61
CA ALA A 112 -13.19 -27.43 12.20
C ALA A 112 -12.19 -26.36 11.73
N ILE A 113 -11.99 -25.31 12.53
CA ILE A 113 -11.07 -24.22 12.18
C ILE A 113 -9.62 -24.74 12.10
N GLU A 114 -9.18 -25.58 13.04
CA GLU A 114 -7.84 -26.20 12.99
C GLU A 114 -7.67 -27.08 11.76
N PHE A 115 -8.67 -27.91 11.43
CA PHE A 115 -8.62 -28.74 10.24
C PHE A 115 -8.46 -27.89 8.97
N LEU A 116 -9.24 -26.81 8.85
CA LEU A 116 -9.17 -25.89 7.71
C LEU A 116 -7.83 -25.14 7.66
N LEU A 117 -7.28 -24.74 8.81
CA LEU A 117 -5.94 -24.14 8.87
C LEU A 117 -4.86 -25.10 8.37
N ARG A 118 -4.89 -26.36 8.80
CA ARG A 118 -3.95 -27.39 8.33
C ARG A 118 -4.10 -27.62 6.82
N LYS A 119 -5.33 -27.74 6.33
CA LYS A 119 -5.64 -27.89 4.89
C LYS A 119 -5.14 -26.70 4.08
N GLY A 120 -5.44 -25.48 4.51
CA GLY A 120 -5.07 -24.25 3.83
C GLY A 120 -3.56 -24.03 3.78
N ARG A 121 -2.82 -24.36 4.84
CA ARG A 121 -1.34 -24.31 4.82
C ARG A 121 -0.75 -25.20 3.73
N ARG A 122 -1.23 -26.45 3.62
CA ARG A 122 -0.79 -27.37 2.55
C ARG A 122 -1.12 -26.82 1.16
N GLN A 123 -2.31 -26.24 0.98
CA GLN A 123 -2.69 -25.62 -0.30
C GLN A 123 -1.77 -24.46 -0.67
N VAL A 124 -1.45 -23.58 0.29
CA VAL A 124 -0.54 -22.45 0.05
C VAL A 124 0.85 -22.93 -0.36
N GLU A 125 1.40 -23.94 0.31
CA GLU A 125 2.69 -24.53 -0.07
C GLU A 125 2.69 -25.05 -1.51
N VAL A 126 1.62 -25.74 -1.91
CA VAL A 126 1.47 -26.25 -3.28
C VAL A 126 1.36 -25.10 -4.28
N TYR A 127 0.49 -24.12 -4.05
CA TYR A 127 0.28 -23.00 -4.97
C TYR A 127 1.43 -22.00 -5.00
N ALA A 128 2.23 -21.91 -3.95
CA ALA A 128 3.45 -21.11 -3.92
C ALA A 128 4.52 -21.67 -4.87
N ALA A 129 4.50 -22.97 -5.16
CA ALA A 129 5.48 -23.59 -6.06
C ALA A 129 5.56 -22.88 -7.42
N PRO A 130 6.78 -22.67 -7.97
CA PRO A 130 6.97 -21.88 -9.20
C PRO A 130 6.39 -22.55 -10.45
N GLY A 131 6.07 -23.85 -10.39
CA GLY A 131 5.44 -24.59 -11.48
C GLY A 131 3.97 -24.22 -11.70
N ILE A 132 3.29 -23.68 -10.69
CA ILE A 132 1.87 -23.30 -10.78
C ILE A 132 1.79 -21.82 -11.16
N LYS A 133 1.44 -21.59 -12.43
CA LYS A 133 1.43 -20.26 -13.06
C LYS A 133 0.05 -19.61 -13.10
N ASP A 134 -1.02 -20.39 -13.08
CA ASP A 134 -2.40 -19.91 -13.08
C ASP A 134 -3.34 -20.88 -12.34
N ILE A 135 -4.43 -20.35 -11.79
CA ILE A 135 -5.53 -21.08 -11.15
C ILE A 135 -6.82 -20.49 -11.71
N ARG A 136 -7.69 -21.32 -12.29
CA ARG A 136 -8.97 -20.90 -12.87
C ARG A 136 -10.14 -21.54 -12.14
#